data_AF-K2ATX3-F1
#
_entry.id   AF-K2ATX3-F1
#
_cell.length_a   1.000
_cell.length_b   1.000
_cell.length_c   1.000
_cell.angle_alpha   90.00
_cell.angle_beta   90.00
_cell.angle_gamma   90.00
#
_symmetry.space_group_name_H-M   'P 1'
#
loop_
_entity.id
_entity.type
_entity.pdbx_description
1 polymer ?
#
loop_
_entity_poly.entity_id
_entity_poly.type
_entity_poly.pdbx_seq_one_letter_code
_entity_poly.pdbx_strand_id
1 'polypeptide(L)'
;MKINKKDFVKARVHAHITPGEALQMLRELQGLTQADLSKLTGISQSNISALESNVRQMGRERAIVFAKALKVHPAVLLFPDFDIAKVA
;
A
#
# COMPACT_ATOMS: atom_id res chain seq x y z
N MET A 1 -21.14 -22.94 -14.59
CA MET A 1 -21.50 -21.52 -14.79
C MET A 1 -20.67 -20.97 -15.94
N LYS A 2 -21.27 -20.51 -17.04
CA LYS A 2 -20.52 -19.89 -18.15
C LYS A 2 -20.39 -18.39 -17.88
N ILE A 3 -19.15 -17.92 -17.71
CA ILE A 3 -18.85 -16.49 -17.56
C ILE A 3 -18.77 -15.88 -18.96
N ASN A 4 -19.60 -14.88 -19.26
CA ASN A 4 -19.62 -14.18 -20.54
C ASN A 4 -19.03 -12.77 -20.38
N LYS A 5 -17.87 -12.51 -21.02
CA LYS A 5 -17.13 -11.23 -20.92
C LYS A 5 -17.97 -9.99 -21.31
N LYS A 6 -19.02 -10.15 -22.11
CA LYS A 6 -19.89 -9.05 -22.56
C LYS A 6 -20.74 -8.46 -21.42
N ASP A 7 -20.93 -9.22 -20.35
CA ASP A 7 -21.76 -8.81 -19.20
C ASP A 7 -20.95 -8.02 -18.17
N PHE A 8 -19.66 -7.82 -18.39
CA PHE A 8 -18.75 -7.11 -17.48
C PHE A 8 -18.39 -5.73 -18.03
N VAL A 9 -18.41 -4.73 -17.14
CA VAL A 9 -17.88 -3.39 -17.40
C VAL A 9 -16.56 -3.21 -16.64
N LYS A 10 -15.66 -2.37 -17.17
CA LYS A 10 -14.43 -2.04 -16.45
C LYS A 10 -14.79 -1.37 -15.12
N ALA A 11 -14.13 -1.81 -14.04
CA ALA A 11 -14.21 -1.12 -12.76
C ALA A 11 -13.68 0.31 -12.92
N ARG A 12 -14.42 1.27 -12.35
CA ARG A 12 -14.00 2.67 -12.33
C ARG A 12 -12.94 2.84 -11.24
N VAL A 13 -11.77 3.35 -11.60
CA VAL A 13 -10.76 3.78 -10.62
C VAL A 13 -11.19 5.13 -10.07
N HIS A 14 -11.34 5.24 -8.75
CA HIS A 14 -11.89 6.44 -8.10
C HIS A 14 -10.80 7.38 -7.56
N ALA A 15 -9.60 6.84 -7.28
CA ALA A 15 -8.45 7.61 -6.83
C ALA A 15 -7.18 6.89 -7.29
N HIS A 16 -6.13 7.67 -7.55
CA HIS A 16 -4.78 7.15 -7.69
C HIS A 16 -4.09 7.15 -6.33
N ILE A 17 -3.56 6.00 -5.92
CA ILE A 17 -2.96 5.80 -4.60
C ILE A 17 -1.48 5.49 -4.76
N THR A 18 -0.65 6.22 -4.03
CA THR A 18 0.78 5.97 -3.92
C THR A 18 1.09 4.90 -2.86
N PRO A 19 2.27 4.25 -2.91
CA PRO A 19 2.71 3.36 -1.83
C PRO A 19 2.71 3.99 -0.43
N GLY A 20 3.02 5.29 -0.34
CA GLY A 20 2.98 6.05 0.92
C GLY A 20 1.57 6.19 1.48
N GLU A 21 0.62 6.57 0.62
CA GLU A 21 -0.80 6.66 1.00
C GLU A 21 -1.38 5.29 1.36
N ALA A 22 -1.01 4.24 0.61
CA ALA A 22 -1.43 2.88 0.94
C ALA A 22 -0.92 2.43 2.32
N LEU A 23 0.32 2.78 2.68
CA LEU A 23 0.87 2.52 4.01
C LEU A 23 0.06 3.25 5.09
N GLN A 24 -0.21 4.55 4.87
CA GLN A 24 -0.98 5.36 5.80
C GLN A 24 -2.38 4.77 6.02
N MET A 25 -3.10 4.48 4.93
CA MET A 25 -4.44 3.92 4.98
C MET A 25 -4.47 2.59 5.75
N LEU A 26 -3.56 1.67 5.44
CA LEU A 26 -3.52 0.37 6.12
C LEU A 26 -3.15 0.51 7.60
N ARG A 27 -2.25 1.43 7.95
CA ARG A 27 -1.91 1.74 9.34
C ARG A 27 -3.13 2.26 10.10
N GLU A 28 -3.84 3.22 9.53
CA GLU A 28 -5.01 3.87 10.15
C GLU A 28 -6.21 2.92 10.26
N LEU A 29 -6.43 2.06 9.26
CA LEU A 29 -7.45 1.00 9.33
C LEU A 29 -7.21 0.01 10.46
N GLN A 30 -5.96 -0.15 10.92
CA GLN A 30 -5.61 -0.99 12.07
C GLN A 30 -5.55 -0.21 13.39
N GLY A 31 -5.92 1.08 13.39
CA GLY A 31 -5.93 1.92 14.58
C GLY A 31 -4.54 2.27 15.11
N LEU A 32 -3.49 2.13 14.29
CA LEU A 32 -2.10 2.37 14.68
C LEU A 32 -1.72 3.82 14.45
N THR A 33 -1.00 4.43 15.41
CA THR A 33 -0.29 5.68 15.14
C THR A 33 1.02 5.41 14.39
N GLN A 34 1.65 6.43 13.80
CA GLN A 34 2.99 6.28 13.21
C GLN A 34 4.03 5.84 14.27
N ALA A 35 3.84 6.26 15.53
CA ALA A 35 4.69 5.83 16.64
C ALA A 35 4.49 4.34 16.98
N ASP A 36 3.26 3.82 16.88
CA ASP A 36 3.00 2.40 17.10
C ASP A 36 3.56 1.54 15.97
N LEU A 37 3.38 1.98 14.71
CA LEU A 37 4.01 1.32 13.58
C LEU A 37 5.53 1.36 13.66
N SER A 38 6.10 2.45 14.19
CA SER A 38 7.53 2.58 14.47
C SER A 38 8.02 1.51 15.44
N LYS A 39 7.31 1.31 16.57
CA LYS A 39 7.61 0.24 17.54
C LYS A 39 7.51 -1.17 16.91
N LEU A 40 6.52 -1.41 16.05
CA LEU A 40 6.31 -2.73 15.42
C LEU A 40 7.38 -3.07 14.37
N THR A 41 7.92 -2.06 13.69
CA THR A 41 8.81 -2.25 12.53
C THR A 41 10.29 -1.99 12.84
N GLY A 42 10.58 -1.27 13.94
CA GLY A 42 11.91 -0.73 14.22
C GLY A 42 12.31 0.43 13.31
N ILE A 43 11.44 0.89 12.42
CA ILE A 43 11.66 2.05 11.53
C ILE A 43 11.28 3.31 12.30
N SER A 44 12.10 4.36 12.26
CA SER A 44 11.78 5.60 12.99
C SER A 44 10.45 6.22 12.53
N GLN A 45 9.70 6.79 13.47
CA GLN A 45 8.45 7.50 13.17
C GLN A 45 8.66 8.60 12.12
N SER A 46 9.80 9.30 12.14
CA SER A 46 10.15 10.30 11.13
C SER A 46 10.31 9.71 9.72
N ASN A 47 10.87 8.51 9.60
CA ASN A 47 11.03 7.83 8.31
C ASN A 47 9.70 7.25 7.82
N ILE A 48 8.83 6.79 8.73
CA ILE A 48 7.45 6.42 8.41
C ILE A 48 6.69 7.64 7.88
N SER A 49 6.75 8.77 8.57
CA SER A 49 6.13 10.02 8.12
C SER A 49 6.63 10.46 6.74
N ALA A 50 7.95 10.39 6.50
CA ALA A 50 8.53 10.70 5.18
C ALA A 50 8.06 9.76 4.07
N LEU A 51 7.78 8.49 4.39
CA LEU A 51 7.21 7.53 3.44
C LEU A 51 5.73 7.81 3.18
N GLU A 52 4.94 8.02 4.23
CA GLU A 52 3.49 8.30 4.12
C GLU A 52 3.20 9.61 3.37
N SER A 53 4.06 10.61 3.54
CA SER A 53 3.96 11.90 2.84
C SER A 53 4.62 11.92 1.45
N ASN A 54 5.07 10.77 0.94
CA ASN A 54 5.76 10.63 -0.35
C ASN A 54 7.06 11.45 -0.50
N VAL A 55 7.58 12.04 0.60
CA VAL A 55 8.91 12.66 0.64
C VAL A 55 10.00 11.63 0.35
N ARG A 56 9.75 10.36 0.69
CA ARG A 56 10.64 9.24 0.42
C ARG A 56 9.90 8.11 -0.28
N GLN A 57 10.55 7.53 -1.29
CA GLN A 57 10.03 6.36 -1.98
C GLN A 57 10.15 5.09 -1.13
N MET A 58 9.15 4.22 -1.23
CA MET A 58 9.15 2.92 -0.55
C MET A 58 9.84 1.86 -1.41
N GLY A 59 11.01 1.41 -0.96
CA GLY A 59 11.70 0.27 -1.57
C GLY A 59 11.14 -1.09 -1.12
N ARG A 60 11.48 -2.14 -1.88
CA ARG A 60 11.05 -3.54 -1.63
C ARG A 60 11.29 -4.01 -0.20
N GLU A 61 12.49 -3.77 0.34
CA GLU A 61 12.86 -4.24 1.69
C GLU A 61 11.94 -3.65 2.76
N ARG A 62 11.68 -2.34 2.68
CA ARG A 62 10.78 -1.64 3.60
C ARG A 62 9.35 -2.13 3.45
N ALA A 63 8.90 -2.32 2.21
CA ALA A 63 7.57 -2.88 1.96
C ALA A 63 7.40 -4.25 2.61
N ILE A 64 8.41 -5.12 2.58
CA ILE A 64 8.37 -6.42 3.27
C ILE A 64 8.26 -6.24 4.80
N VAL A 65 8.99 -5.29 5.38
CA VAL A 65 8.93 -4.99 6.82
C VAL A 65 7.53 -4.50 7.21
N PHE A 66 7.00 -3.50 6.51
CA PHE A 66 5.66 -2.98 6.78
C PHE A 66 4.57 -4.02 6.55
N ALA A 67 4.68 -4.79 5.47
CA ALA A 67 3.72 -5.86 5.16
C ALA A 67 3.65 -6.92 6.27
N LYS A 68 4.80 -7.30 6.85
CA LYS A 68 4.83 -8.20 8.01
C LYS A 68 4.17 -7.57 9.23
N ALA A 69 4.50 -6.31 9.55
CA ALA A 69 3.93 -5.61 10.70
C ALA A 69 2.40 -5.42 10.59
N LEU A 70 1.92 -5.09 9.39
CA LEU A 70 0.52 -4.86 9.08
C LEU A 70 -0.23 -6.13 8.64
N LYS A 71 0.43 -7.29 8.60
CA LYS A 71 -0.16 -8.58 8.20
C LYS A 71 -0.85 -8.54 6.82
N VAL A 72 -0.23 -7.86 5.87
CA VAL A 72 -0.69 -7.77 4.47
C VAL A 72 0.34 -8.38 3.51
N HIS A 73 -0.05 -8.62 2.27
CA HIS A 73 0.89 -9.00 1.22
C HIS A 73 1.68 -7.76 0.75
N PRO A 74 3.02 -7.82 0.54
CA PRO A 74 3.82 -6.65 0.15
C PRO A 74 3.37 -5.95 -1.14
N ALA A 75 2.74 -6.69 -2.06
CA ALA A 75 2.21 -6.12 -3.30
C ALA A 75 1.12 -5.07 -3.08
N VAL A 76 0.37 -5.16 -1.97
CA VAL A 76 -0.66 -4.17 -1.64
C VAL A 76 -0.05 -2.80 -1.34
N LEU A 77 1.18 -2.77 -0.82
CA LEU A 77 1.92 -1.53 -0.55
C LEU A 77 2.66 -1.04 -1.79
N LEU A 78 3.32 -1.93 -2.54
CA LEU A 78 4.16 -1.53 -3.68
C LEU A 78 3.35 -1.21 -4.94
N PHE A 79 2.21 -1.86 -5.09
CA PHE A 79 1.38 -1.76 -6.30
C PHE A 79 -0.10 -1.56 -5.95
N PRO A 80 -0.44 -0.53 -5.16
CA PRO A 80 -1.84 -0.26 -4.78
C PRO A 80 -2.74 0.00 -6.00
N ASP A 81 -2.17 0.52 -7.08
CA ASP A 81 -2.83 0.86 -8.34
C ASP A 81 -2.33 0.02 -9.53
N PHE A 82 -1.98 -1.25 -9.30
CA PHE A 82 -1.47 -2.08 -10.39
C PHE A 82 -2.48 -2.23 -11.54
N ASP A 83 -2.09 -1.78 -12.73
CA ASP A 83 -2.85 -1.99 -13.96
C ASP A 83 -1.96 -2.73 -14.96
N ILE A 84 -2.33 -3.96 -15.27
CA ILE A 84 -1.58 -4.82 -16.20
C ILE A 84 -1.50 -4.21 -17.60
N ALA A 85 -2.46 -3.37 -17.99
CA ALA A 85 -2.44 -2.68 -19.28
C ALA A 85 -1.40 -1.54 -19.35
N LYS A 86 -0.87 -1.11 -18.20
CA LYS A 86 0.18 -0.08 -18.10
C LYS A 86 1.58 -0.67 -17.97
N VAL A 87 1.70 -2.00 -17.92
CA VAL A 87 2.99 -2.69 -17.90
C VAL A 87 3.47 -2.85 -19.35
N ALA A 88 4.67 -2.34 -19.64
CA ALA A 88 5.31 -2.37 -20.95
C ALA A 88 5.64 -3.79 -21.42
#